data_AF-A0A349QUH7-F1
#
_entry.id   AF-A0A349QUH7-F1
#
_cell.length_a   1.000
_cell.length_b   1.000
_cell.length_c   1.000
_cell.angle_alpha   90.00
_cell.angle_beta   90.00
_cell.angle_gamma   90.00
#
_symmetry.space_group_name_H-M   'P 1'
#
loop_
_entity.id
_entity.type
_entity.pdbx_description
1 polymer ?
#
loop_
_entity_poly.entity_id
_entity_poly.type
_entity_poly.pdbx_seq_one_letter_code
_entity_poly.pdbx_strand_id
1 'polypeptide(L)'
;MHTKMNMLKSITYPTGGRAELDYELNDAYFSVPKNRTDSLNLWNKSVGGLRIKKLSFYPEIGSPIVKTYHYVTNYNTTGQQRSSGVLSHEIQYNFQDFKTKAAQGDVYVTKTIFSNNSVIPAASSSQGSHIGYSEVVEENSDGSYIKHYFTNFDNGHKDESGLSVIADLSPYNPYTSKEAERGKEYKTEIYDNSKRLVKKVETTFINLNPAQNISKAIYVERNKLCAGEWYESTAKYYVNYTYSVLPSKEKVTEYVYNGSSSTTAVNTTEYSYYEHRKPKEITRNDSKGNILKTEYRYSIDMASSGYSDPFGQAINTLAQKNILVPIEKINYKNGSPISAEIYEYKSYAGLNNPAQISKEFQWNKFLSASYQKLYKSGTTLTKAGNIDELARIESYNKYGKPTEILFKQAD
;
A
#
# COMPACT_ATOMS: atom_id res chain seq x y z
N MET A 1 18.14 27.95 -13.03
CA MET A 1 17.65 27.64 -14.39
C MET A 1 17.78 26.16 -14.79
N HIS A 2 18.28 25.25 -13.94
CA HIS A 2 18.59 23.86 -14.32
C HIS A 2 17.59 22.80 -13.83
N THR A 3 16.56 23.16 -13.05
CA THR A 3 15.74 22.18 -12.33
C THR A 3 15.01 21.18 -13.24
N LYS A 4 14.64 21.58 -14.47
CA LYS A 4 13.96 20.70 -15.45
C LYS A 4 14.91 19.94 -16.40
N MET A 5 16.23 20.06 -16.22
CA MET A 5 17.20 19.38 -17.09
C MET A 5 17.09 17.86 -16.93
N ASN A 6 17.14 17.13 -18.04
CA ASN A 6 17.01 15.66 -18.09
C ASN A 6 15.68 15.08 -17.57
N MET A 7 14.64 15.91 -17.39
CA MET A 7 13.30 15.42 -17.10
C MET A 7 12.61 14.89 -18.35
N LEU A 8 11.86 13.79 -18.20
CA LEU A 8 11.05 13.22 -19.27
C LEU A 8 9.95 14.20 -19.69
N LYS A 9 10.07 14.78 -20.89
CA LYS A 9 9.07 15.74 -21.40
C LYS A 9 7.90 15.07 -22.09
N SER A 10 8.13 13.94 -22.74
CA SER A 10 7.10 13.26 -23.53
C SER A 10 7.36 11.77 -23.68
N ILE A 11 6.27 11.01 -23.83
CA ILE A 11 6.27 9.60 -24.20
C ILE A 11 5.47 9.45 -25.50
N THR A 12 6.04 8.85 -26.53
CA THR A 12 5.30 8.45 -27.73
C THR A 12 5.02 6.96 -27.64
N TYR A 13 3.75 6.59 -27.73
CA TYR A 13 3.33 5.19 -27.65
C TYR A 13 3.47 4.52 -29.03
N PRO A 14 3.76 3.20 -29.08
CA PRO A 14 3.80 2.46 -30.34
C PRO A 14 2.50 2.53 -31.15
N THR A 15 1.38 2.81 -30.48
CA THR A 15 0.04 2.99 -31.07
C THR A 15 -0.22 4.44 -31.51
N GLY A 16 0.80 5.19 -31.90
CA GLY A 16 0.67 6.54 -32.50
C GLY A 16 0.41 7.72 -31.55
N GLY A 17 -0.27 7.51 -30.42
CA GLY A 17 -0.54 8.58 -29.43
C GLY A 17 0.71 9.06 -28.68
N ARG A 18 0.62 10.21 -28.01
CA ARG A 18 1.70 10.75 -27.15
C ARG A 18 1.18 11.36 -25.84
N ALA A 19 2.00 11.31 -24.79
CA ALA A 19 1.80 12.05 -23.55
C ALA A 19 2.90 13.11 -23.39
N GLU A 20 2.53 14.31 -22.93
CA GLU A 20 3.44 15.40 -22.56
C GLU A 20 3.32 15.68 -21.06
N LEU A 21 4.46 15.87 -20.40
CA LEU A 21 4.56 16.10 -18.96
C LEU A 21 5.18 17.48 -18.72
N ASP A 22 4.45 18.35 -18.01
CA ASP A 22 5.00 19.58 -17.46
C ASP A 22 5.14 19.47 -15.94
N TYR A 23 6.25 20.00 -15.44
CA TYR A 23 6.65 19.90 -14.05
C TYR A 23 6.69 21.26 -13.37
N GLU A 24 6.55 21.25 -12.06
CA GLU A 24 6.81 22.38 -11.19
C GLU A 24 7.64 21.95 -9.97
N LEU A 25 8.19 22.92 -9.25
CA LEU A 25 8.88 22.66 -7.99
C LEU A 25 7.90 22.12 -6.94
N ASN A 26 8.40 21.20 -6.11
CA ASN A 26 7.70 20.87 -4.89
C ASN A 26 7.65 22.08 -3.95
N ASP A 27 6.55 22.22 -3.23
CA ASP A 27 6.40 23.11 -2.08
C ASP A 27 5.85 22.34 -0.88
N ALA A 28 6.15 22.84 0.32
CA ALA A 28 5.61 22.32 1.57
C ALA A 28 5.12 23.47 2.44
N TYR A 29 3.98 23.26 3.08
CA TYR A 29 3.48 24.19 4.10
C TYR A 29 4.03 23.83 5.49
N PHE A 30 4.19 22.53 5.76
CA PHE A 30 4.71 22.02 7.02
C PHE A 30 6.00 21.22 6.86
N SER A 31 6.82 21.19 7.90
CA SER A 31 7.95 20.27 8.06
C SER A 31 7.83 19.47 9.37
N VAL A 32 8.35 18.24 9.36
CA VAL A 32 8.43 17.43 10.58
C VAL A 32 9.64 17.89 11.41
N PRO A 33 9.45 18.25 12.69
CA PRO A 33 10.53 18.66 13.58
C PRO A 33 11.53 17.52 13.88
N LYS A 34 12.67 17.86 14.49
CA LYS A 34 13.67 16.87 14.93
C LYS A 34 13.06 15.84 15.89
N ASN A 35 12.28 16.30 16.88
CA ASN A 35 11.51 15.41 17.74
C ASN A 35 10.19 15.07 17.03
N ARG A 36 10.15 13.90 16.40
CA ARG A 36 9.14 13.56 15.38
C ARG A 36 7.71 13.36 15.93
N THR A 37 7.55 13.37 17.25
CA THR A 37 6.24 13.35 17.93
C THR A 37 5.62 14.74 18.09
N ASP A 38 6.43 15.80 17.99
CA ASP A 38 5.98 17.17 18.23
C ASP A 38 5.07 17.70 17.11
N SER A 39 4.45 18.84 17.36
CA SER A 39 3.67 19.56 16.34
C SER A 39 4.53 19.93 15.14
N LEU A 40 3.93 19.90 13.95
CA LEU A 40 4.65 20.23 12.72
C LEU A 40 5.08 21.70 12.73
N ASN A 41 6.28 21.94 12.20
CA ASN A 41 6.81 23.28 12.01
C ASN A 41 6.16 23.94 10.80
N LEU A 42 5.89 25.24 10.90
CA LEU A 42 5.54 26.04 9.73
C LEU A 42 6.79 26.20 8.85
N TRP A 43 6.71 25.72 7.61
CA TRP A 43 7.80 25.82 6.64
C TRP A 43 7.47 26.83 5.53
N ASN A 44 6.32 26.63 4.87
CA ASN A 44 5.75 27.47 3.80
C ASN A 44 6.76 27.96 2.74
N LYS A 45 7.51 27.02 2.12
CA LYS A 45 8.55 27.30 1.11
C LYS A 45 8.63 26.19 0.06
N SER A 46 9.24 26.49 -1.08
CA SER A 46 9.65 25.48 -2.05
C SER A 46 10.69 24.53 -1.46
N VAL A 47 10.65 23.27 -1.89
CA VAL A 47 11.59 22.22 -1.48
C VAL A 47 12.18 21.53 -2.71
N GLY A 48 13.20 20.69 -2.50
CA GLY A 48 13.86 19.98 -3.59
C GLY A 48 12.92 19.06 -4.38
N GLY A 49 13.30 18.77 -5.63
CA GLY A 49 12.57 17.89 -6.53
C GLY A 49 11.47 18.58 -7.34
N LEU A 50 10.92 17.81 -8.28
CA LEU A 50 9.86 18.23 -9.18
C LEU A 50 8.63 17.34 -9.01
N ARG A 51 7.46 17.91 -9.25
CA ARG A 51 6.17 17.21 -9.34
C ARG A 51 5.48 17.55 -10.66
N ILE A 52 4.58 16.68 -11.10
CA ILE A 52 3.83 16.89 -12.34
C ILE A 52 2.81 17.99 -12.09
N LYS A 53 2.89 19.09 -12.84
CA LYS A 53 1.89 20.15 -12.84
C LYS A 53 0.75 19.83 -13.80
N LYS A 54 1.09 19.27 -14.96
CA LYS A 54 0.16 19.05 -16.05
C LYS A 54 0.56 17.83 -16.86
N LEU A 55 -0.43 17.03 -17.22
CA LEU A 55 -0.30 15.91 -18.15
C LEU A 55 -1.23 16.16 -19.34
N SER A 56 -0.70 16.11 -20.55
CA SER A 56 -1.47 16.27 -21.79
C SER A 56 -1.33 15.01 -22.63
N PHE A 57 -2.41 14.28 -22.80
CA PHE A 57 -2.47 13.08 -23.63
C PHE A 57 -3.11 13.41 -24.98
N TYR A 58 -2.38 13.14 -26.05
CA TYR A 58 -2.82 13.33 -27.42
C TYR A 58 -3.00 11.94 -28.03
N PRO A 59 -4.24 11.42 -28.11
CA PRO A 59 -4.50 10.17 -28.79
C PRO A 59 -4.19 10.30 -30.28
N GLU A 60 -3.96 9.18 -30.96
CA GLU A 60 -3.84 9.16 -32.43
C GLU A 60 -5.15 9.60 -33.10
N ILE A 61 -6.29 9.23 -32.52
CA ILE A 61 -7.63 9.58 -32.97
C ILE A 61 -8.41 10.18 -31.79
N GLY A 62 -8.99 11.36 -31.99
CA GLY A 62 -9.85 12.04 -31.01
C GLY A 62 -9.24 13.32 -30.43
N SER A 63 -9.90 13.86 -29.42
CA SER A 63 -9.47 15.10 -28.77
C SER A 63 -8.41 14.86 -27.69
N PRO A 64 -7.46 15.79 -27.48
CA PRO A 64 -6.53 15.70 -26.37
C PRO A 64 -7.23 15.68 -25.02
N ILE A 65 -6.68 14.89 -24.08
CA ILE A 65 -7.11 14.84 -22.69
C ILE A 65 -6.05 15.54 -21.86
N VAL A 66 -6.42 16.63 -21.20
CA VAL A 66 -5.51 17.40 -20.37
C VAL A 66 -5.95 17.36 -18.91
N LYS A 67 -5.01 16.97 -18.05
CA LYS A 67 -5.14 16.99 -16.60
C LYS A 67 -4.19 18.01 -16.00
N THR A 68 -4.70 18.87 -15.13
CA THR A 68 -3.91 19.80 -14.31
C THR A 68 -3.94 19.33 -12.87
N TYR A 69 -2.77 19.31 -12.22
CA TYR A 69 -2.62 18.82 -10.86
C TYR A 69 -2.44 19.99 -9.89
N HIS A 70 -3.20 19.95 -8.79
CA HIS A 70 -3.08 20.94 -7.72
C HIS A 70 -2.72 20.25 -6.41
N TYR A 71 -1.68 20.73 -5.74
CA TYR A 71 -1.14 20.17 -4.51
C TYR A 71 -1.48 21.05 -3.30
N VAL A 72 -2.75 21.43 -3.20
CA VAL A 72 -3.24 22.39 -2.20
C VAL A 72 -4.36 21.80 -1.38
N THR A 73 -4.43 22.21 -0.13
CA THR A 73 -5.62 22.01 0.71
C THR A 73 -6.74 22.95 0.29
N ASN A 74 -7.98 22.57 0.55
CA ASN A 74 -9.16 23.43 0.33
C ASN A 74 -9.37 23.84 -1.14
N TYR A 75 -8.97 22.99 -2.09
CA TYR A 75 -9.17 23.29 -3.51
C TYR A 75 -10.66 23.53 -3.81
N ASN A 76 -10.98 24.65 -4.45
CA ASN A 76 -12.34 25.05 -4.80
C ASN A 76 -13.34 25.03 -3.62
N THR A 77 -12.90 25.42 -2.43
CA THR A 77 -13.77 25.69 -1.26
C THR A 77 -13.60 27.15 -0.80
N THR A 78 -14.35 27.56 0.24
CA THR A 78 -14.24 28.90 0.83
C THR A 78 -13.02 29.06 1.75
N GLY A 79 -12.30 27.98 2.06
CA GLY A 79 -11.12 28.01 2.92
C GLY A 79 -9.88 28.56 2.20
N GLN A 80 -8.92 29.06 2.97
CA GLN A 80 -7.62 29.47 2.42
C GLN A 80 -6.92 28.26 1.79
N GLN A 81 -6.50 28.43 0.54
CA GLN A 81 -5.65 27.46 -0.15
C GLN A 81 -4.19 27.65 0.24
N ARG A 82 -3.55 26.53 0.58
CA ARG A 82 -2.13 26.43 0.91
C ARG A 82 -1.64 25.07 0.47
N SER A 83 -0.34 24.94 0.22
CA SER A 83 0.28 23.65 -0.09
C SER A 83 -0.17 22.57 0.89
N SER A 84 -0.54 21.40 0.37
CA SER A 84 -0.81 20.19 1.16
C SER A 84 0.47 19.39 1.45
N GLY A 85 1.63 19.92 1.04
CA GLY A 85 2.92 19.29 1.20
C GLY A 85 3.43 19.32 2.63
N VAL A 86 3.87 18.15 3.10
CA VAL A 86 4.57 17.98 4.38
C VAL A 86 5.96 17.38 4.12
N LEU A 87 6.98 18.18 4.44
CA LEU A 87 8.38 17.81 4.31
C LEU A 87 8.78 16.88 5.48
N SER A 88 9.33 15.70 5.18
CA SER A 88 9.66 14.68 6.19
C SER A 88 10.74 15.10 7.18
N HIS A 89 11.56 16.07 6.80
CA HIS A 89 12.55 16.72 7.64
C HIS A 89 13.09 17.99 6.98
N GLU A 90 13.50 18.97 7.78
CA GLU A 90 14.17 20.17 7.27
C GLU A 90 15.56 19.84 6.74
N ILE A 91 15.82 20.18 5.47
CA ILE A 91 17.08 19.84 4.81
C ILE A 91 18.19 20.71 5.40
N GLN A 92 19.09 20.10 6.19
CA GLN A 92 20.22 20.77 6.83
C GLN A 92 21.52 20.00 6.60
N TYR A 93 22.54 20.69 6.07
CA TYR A 93 23.85 20.11 5.76
C TYR A 93 24.93 20.49 6.79
N ASN A 94 24.66 21.50 7.62
CA ASN A 94 25.60 22.07 8.57
C ASN A 94 24.88 22.33 9.91
N PHE A 95 25.39 21.72 10.97
CA PHE A 95 24.94 21.92 12.35
C PHE A 95 26.09 22.56 13.12
N GLN A 96 25.99 23.87 13.32
CA GLN A 96 26.94 24.62 14.14
C GLN A 96 26.55 24.51 15.61
N ASP A 97 27.56 24.58 16.48
CA ASP A 97 27.41 24.60 17.93
C ASP A 97 26.58 23.44 18.50
N PHE A 98 26.66 22.26 17.88
CA PHE A 98 25.98 21.08 18.39
C PHE A 98 26.61 20.64 19.71
N LYS A 99 25.86 20.77 20.80
CA LYS A 99 26.33 20.49 22.16
C LYS A 99 25.97 19.08 22.59
N THR A 100 26.98 18.33 23.01
CA THR A 100 26.86 16.98 23.55
C THR A 100 27.49 16.93 24.95
N LYS A 101 27.06 15.98 25.78
CA LYS A 101 27.57 15.81 27.15
C LYS A 101 28.51 14.62 27.19
N ALA A 102 29.68 14.79 27.81
CA ALA A 102 30.60 13.70 28.09
C ALA A 102 29.97 12.71 29.09
N ALA A 103 30.32 11.43 28.99
CA ALA A 103 29.86 10.41 29.92
C ALA A 103 30.43 10.60 31.34
N GLN A 104 31.55 11.31 31.46
CA GLN A 104 32.23 11.61 32.71
C GLN A 104 31.94 13.06 33.14
N GLY A 105 31.22 13.25 34.24
CA GLY A 105 31.00 14.57 34.85
C GLY A 105 30.11 15.54 34.05
N ASP A 106 30.15 16.82 34.42
CA ASP A 106 29.39 17.90 33.79
C ASP A 106 30.20 18.64 32.70
N VAL A 107 30.84 17.89 31.82
CA VAL A 107 31.61 18.43 30.68
C VAL A 107 30.77 18.36 29.41
N TYR A 108 30.75 19.47 28.66
CA TYR A 108 30.07 19.58 27.38
C TYR A 108 31.08 19.73 26.24
N VAL A 109 30.82 19.05 25.14
CA VAL A 109 31.56 19.19 23.89
C VAL A 109 30.70 19.97 22.92
N THR A 110 31.28 20.95 22.25
CA THR A 110 30.62 21.71 21.19
C THR A 110 31.26 21.32 19.87
N LYS A 111 30.44 20.95 18.88
CA LYS A 111 30.90 20.43 17.59
C LYS A 111 30.23 21.16 16.44
N THR A 112 30.96 21.24 15.33
CA THR A 112 30.36 21.52 14.02
C THR A 112 30.24 20.20 13.27
N ILE A 113 29.03 19.84 12.85
CA ILE A 113 28.76 18.63 12.09
C ILE A 113 28.33 19.04 10.69
N PHE A 114 29.13 18.68 9.70
CA PHE A 114 28.83 18.88 8.28
C PHE A 114 28.67 17.54 7.57
N SER A 115 27.73 17.48 6.64
CA SER A 115 27.53 16.32 5.77
C SER A 115 27.20 16.78 4.36
N ASN A 116 27.83 16.16 3.35
CA ASN A 116 27.43 16.31 1.95
C ASN A 116 26.08 15.62 1.65
N ASN A 117 25.61 14.78 2.57
CA ASN A 117 24.27 14.21 2.56
C ASN A 117 23.40 15.01 3.55
N SER A 118 22.36 15.70 3.08
CA SER A 118 21.36 16.36 3.94
C SER A 118 20.45 15.39 4.69
N VAL A 119 20.68 14.10 4.52
CA VAL A 119 19.73 13.07 4.89
C VAL A 119 20.08 12.58 6.29
N ILE A 120 19.43 13.18 7.29
CA ILE A 120 19.07 12.51 8.55
C ILE A 120 18.44 11.17 8.18
N PRO A 121 18.70 10.03 8.86
CA PRO A 121 18.14 8.73 8.48
C PRO A 121 16.69 8.91 8.06
N ALA A 122 16.46 8.85 6.74
CA ALA A 122 15.35 9.59 6.15
C ALA A 122 14.06 8.91 6.50
N ALA A 123 13.11 9.68 7.04
CA ALA A 123 11.74 9.21 7.07
C ALA A 123 11.24 9.46 5.67
N SER A 124 10.69 8.44 5.03
CA SER A 124 9.94 8.69 3.83
C SER A 124 8.54 9.21 4.19
N SER A 125 8.12 10.30 3.55
CA SER A 125 6.74 10.78 3.60
C SER A 125 5.81 9.88 2.79
N SER A 126 6.35 9.18 1.78
CA SER A 126 5.64 8.21 0.95
C SER A 126 6.66 7.38 0.15
N GLN A 127 6.89 6.11 0.55
CA GLN A 127 7.69 5.14 -0.22
C GLN A 127 9.06 5.65 -0.73
N GLY A 128 9.81 6.32 0.13
CA GLY A 128 11.14 6.88 -0.19
C GLY A 128 11.20 8.37 -0.55
N SER A 129 10.07 9.08 -0.69
CA SER A 129 10.08 10.55 -0.94
C SER A 129 10.33 11.38 0.33
N HIS A 130 11.08 12.48 0.21
CA HIS A 130 11.28 13.48 1.29
C HIS A 130 10.06 14.38 1.53
N ILE A 131 9.07 14.35 0.64
CA ILE A 131 7.83 15.12 0.77
C ILE A 131 6.62 14.26 0.42
N GLY A 132 5.54 14.45 1.19
CA GLY A 132 4.23 13.82 0.94
C GLY A 132 3.14 14.88 0.90
N TYR A 133 2.14 14.66 0.05
CA TYR A 133 1.01 15.57 -0.13
C TYR A 133 -0.25 14.96 0.46
N SER A 134 -0.93 15.68 1.34
CA SER A 134 -2.14 15.19 2.01
C SER A 134 -3.42 15.35 1.18
N GLU A 135 -3.38 16.24 0.18
CA GLU A 135 -4.45 16.48 -0.80
C GLU A 135 -3.84 16.73 -2.18
N VAL A 136 -4.26 15.98 -3.20
CA VAL A 136 -3.89 16.18 -4.60
C VAL A 136 -5.17 16.23 -5.43
N VAL A 137 -5.30 17.24 -6.29
CA VAL A 137 -6.46 17.39 -7.18
C VAL A 137 -6.06 17.14 -8.62
N GLU A 138 -6.79 16.26 -9.30
CA GLU A 138 -6.73 16.09 -10.75
C GLU A 138 -7.90 16.85 -11.39
N GLU A 139 -7.61 17.96 -12.06
CA GLU A 139 -8.62 18.76 -12.76
C GLU A 139 -8.58 18.49 -14.27
N ASN A 140 -9.74 18.16 -14.83
CA ASN A 140 -9.96 17.98 -16.26
C ASN A 140 -10.20 19.33 -16.95
N SER A 141 -10.09 19.35 -18.29
CA SER A 141 -10.27 20.56 -19.09
C SER A 141 -11.69 21.15 -19.05
N ASP A 142 -12.69 20.33 -18.72
CA ASP A 142 -14.09 20.76 -18.57
C ASP A 142 -14.39 21.33 -17.16
N GLY A 143 -13.37 21.39 -16.29
CA GLY A 143 -13.50 21.85 -14.91
C GLY A 143 -14.05 20.80 -13.95
N SER A 144 -14.37 19.58 -14.39
CA SER A 144 -14.57 18.45 -13.46
C SER A 144 -13.24 18.11 -12.79
N TYR A 145 -13.26 17.59 -11.57
CA TYR A 145 -12.03 17.26 -10.85
C TYR A 145 -12.20 16.13 -9.84
N ILE A 146 -11.08 15.49 -9.52
CA ILE A 146 -10.99 14.44 -8.50
C ILE A 146 -10.05 14.94 -7.41
N LYS A 147 -10.48 14.91 -6.16
CA LYS A 147 -9.62 15.13 -5.00
C LYS A 147 -9.20 13.79 -4.40
N HIS A 148 -7.90 13.60 -4.25
CA HIS A 148 -7.27 12.46 -3.62
C HIS A 148 -6.70 12.90 -2.28
N TYR A 149 -6.97 12.14 -1.21
CA TYR A 149 -6.51 12.42 0.14
C TYR A 149 -5.64 11.28 0.65
N PHE A 150 -4.45 11.62 1.13
CA PHE A 150 -3.44 10.64 1.52
C PHE A 150 -3.09 10.74 2.99
N THR A 151 -2.82 9.58 3.62
CA THR A 151 -2.27 9.52 4.97
C THR A 151 -0.87 10.14 5.00
N ASN A 152 -0.61 10.97 6.01
CA ASN A 152 0.59 11.79 6.09
C ASN A 152 0.84 12.24 7.56
N PHE A 153 1.93 12.97 7.79
CA PHE A 153 2.32 13.45 9.12
C PHE A 153 1.30 14.41 9.76
N ASP A 154 0.58 15.19 8.95
CA ASP A 154 -0.36 16.23 9.39
C ASP A 154 -1.77 15.70 9.69
N ASN A 155 -2.06 14.42 9.39
CA ASN A 155 -3.36 13.81 9.61
C ASN A 155 -3.31 12.50 10.44
N GLY A 156 -2.30 12.38 11.31
CA GLY A 156 -2.27 11.38 12.37
C GLY A 156 -1.22 10.27 12.20
N HIS A 157 -0.44 10.27 11.13
CA HIS A 157 0.56 9.23 10.84
C HIS A 157 2.00 9.69 11.12
N LYS A 158 2.19 10.29 12.30
CA LYS A 158 3.51 10.70 12.80
C LYS A 158 4.36 9.50 13.21
N ASP A 159 5.67 9.68 13.20
CA ASP A 159 6.59 8.69 13.74
C ASP A 159 6.59 8.70 15.27
N GLU A 160 7.17 7.67 15.86
CA GLU A 160 7.33 7.56 17.31
C GLU A 160 8.76 7.90 17.74
N SER A 161 8.88 8.48 18.92
CA SER A 161 10.17 8.70 19.57
C SER A 161 10.80 7.35 19.97
N GLY A 162 12.13 7.31 20.01
CA GLY A 162 12.84 6.16 20.58
C GLY A 162 12.51 6.01 22.07
N LEU A 163 12.43 4.76 22.57
CA LEU A 163 11.95 4.49 23.94
C LEU A 163 12.95 4.84 25.04
N SER A 164 14.25 4.87 24.74
CA SER A 164 15.30 5.20 25.71
C SER A 164 16.50 5.79 24.99
N VAL A 165 17.02 6.87 25.55
CA VAL A 165 18.17 7.63 25.03
C VAL A 165 19.10 7.93 26.20
N ILE A 166 20.36 7.49 26.11
CA ILE A 166 21.42 7.91 27.05
C ILE A 166 21.80 9.38 26.79
N ALA A 167 22.01 9.74 25.52
CA ALA A 167 22.22 11.11 25.04
C ALA A 167 22.06 11.16 23.51
N ASP A 168 21.79 12.33 22.93
CA ASP A 168 21.84 12.53 21.48
C ASP A 168 23.24 13.03 21.07
N LEU A 169 24.06 12.20 20.41
CA LEU A 169 25.39 12.62 19.93
C LEU A 169 25.42 13.20 18.51
N SER A 170 24.30 13.08 17.79
CA SER A 170 24.17 13.48 16.41
C SER A 170 22.74 13.96 16.15
N PRO A 171 22.53 14.92 15.24
CA PRO A 171 21.19 15.20 14.71
C PRO A 171 20.60 14.01 13.94
N TYR A 172 21.43 13.03 13.57
CA TYR A 172 21.09 11.88 12.74
C TYR A 172 20.69 10.61 13.51
N ASN A 173 20.15 10.76 14.73
CA ASN A 173 19.76 9.60 15.51
C ASN A 173 18.54 8.90 14.90
N PRO A 174 18.48 7.55 14.94
CA PRO A 174 17.34 6.80 14.41
C PRO A 174 16.07 7.10 15.20
N TYR A 175 14.91 6.75 14.66
CA TYR A 175 13.60 6.87 15.32
C TYR A 175 12.73 5.70 14.88
N THR A 176 11.59 5.53 15.54
CA THR A 176 10.63 4.48 15.22
C THR A 176 9.73 5.00 14.08
N SER A 177 10.10 4.67 12.85
CA SER A 177 9.39 5.12 11.64
C SER A 177 8.06 4.37 11.43
N LYS A 178 7.00 5.12 11.14
CA LYS A 178 5.68 4.61 10.69
C LYS A 178 5.44 4.88 9.20
N GLU A 179 6.50 4.89 8.39
CA GLU A 179 6.40 5.21 6.97
C GLU A 179 5.41 4.34 6.18
N ALA A 180 5.25 3.08 6.58
CA ALA A 180 4.31 2.17 5.92
C ALA A 180 2.85 2.64 6.04
N GLU A 181 2.53 3.48 7.03
CA GLU A 181 1.21 4.06 7.23
C GLU A 181 0.93 5.31 6.39
N ARG A 182 1.96 5.93 5.80
CA ARG A 182 1.85 7.16 5.00
C ARG A 182 1.74 6.87 3.50
N GLY A 183 1.24 7.86 2.76
CA GLY A 183 1.02 7.78 1.31
C GLY A 183 -0.14 6.86 0.90
N LYS A 184 -1.02 6.48 1.83
CA LYS A 184 -2.20 5.65 1.54
C LYS A 184 -3.37 6.56 1.19
N GLU A 185 -3.96 6.34 0.02
CA GLU A 185 -5.16 7.06 -0.36
C GLU A 185 -6.34 6.56 0.47
N TYR A 186 -6.81 7.39 1.41
CA TYR A 186 -7.89 7.03 2.34
C TYR A 186 -9.22 7.68 1.98
N LYS A 187 -9.20 8.68 1.10
CA LYS A 187 -10.43 9.30 0.60
C LYS A 187 -10.24 9.82 -0.82
N THR A 188 -11.25 9.61 -1.65
CA THR A 188 -11.36 10.16 -3.01
C THR A 188 -12.72 10.83 -3.15
N GLU A 189 -12.74 12.05 -3.68
CA GLU A 189 -13.96 12.80 -3.97
C GLU A 189 -13.97 13.22 -5.44
N ILE A 190 -14.99 12.79 -6.19
CA ILE A 190 -15.13 13.07 -7.62
C ILE A 190 -16.21 14.13 -7.78
N TYR A 191 -15.87 15.21 -8.47
CA TYR A 191 -16.75 16.34 -8.73
C TYR A 191 -17.01 16.48 -10.23
N ASP A 192 -18.24 16.78 -10.59
CA ASP A 192 -18.60 17.10 -11.97
C ASP A 192 -18.16 18.52 -12.38
N ASN A 193 -18.38 18.87 -13.66
CA ASN A 193 -18.07 20.19 -14.19
C ASN A 193 -18.87 21.34 -13.50
N SER A 194 -20.00 21.01 -12.88
CA SER A 194 -20.83 21.93 -12.08
C SER A 194 -20.35 22.00 -10.62
N LYS A 195 -19.18 21.42 -10.31
CA LYS A 195 -18.53 21.42 -9.00
C LYS A 195 -19.35 20.70 -7.93
N ARG A 196 -20.21 19.76 -8.33
CA ARG A 196 -21.03 18.92 -7.44
C ARG A 196 -20.34 17.59 -7.18
N LEU A 197 -20.38 17.12 -5.94
CA LEU A 197 -19.79 15.84 -5.54
C LEU A 197 -20.64 14.69 -6.08
N VAL A 198 -20.15 13.94 -7.07
CA VAL A 198 -20.87 12.82 -7.68
C VAL A 198 -20.52 11.47 -7.08
N LYS A 199 -19.31 11.34 -6.51
CA LYS A 199 -18.86 10.10 -5.87
C LYS A 199 -17.84 10.39 -4.78
N LYS A 200 -17.95 9.65 -3.67
CA LYS A 200 -17.00 9.66 -2.57
C LYS A 200 -16.59 8.23 -2.24
N VAL A 201 -15.30 7.97 -2.18
CA VAL A 201 -14.71 6.70 -1.72
C VAL A 201 -13.96 6.99 -0.43
N GLU A 202 -14.19 6.21 0.61
CA GLU A 202 -13.50 6.32 1.91
C GLU A 202 -12.93 4.95 2.28
N THR A 203 -11.62 4.87 2.47
CA THR A 203 -10.89 3.65 2.80
C THR A 203 -10.32 3.77 4.20
N THR A 204 -10.67 2.83 5.06
CA THR A 204 -10.05 2.64 6.37
C THR A 204 -8.99 1.57 6.24
N PHE A 205 -7.83 1.79 6.86
CA PHE A 205 -6.71 0.86 6.87
C PHE A 205 -6.52 0.25 8.26
N ILE A 206 -5.93 -0.95 8.28
CA ILE A 206 -5.46 -1.62 9.50
C ILE A 206 -3.98 -1.95 9.37
N ASN A 207 -3.28 -1.93 10.49
CA ASN A 207 -1.94 -2.51 10.62
C ASN A 207 -2.10 -3.98 10.98
N LEU A 208 -1.57 -4.89 10.16
CA LEU A 208 -1.72 -6.33 10.39
C LEU A 208 -0.71 -6.84 11.44
N ASN A 209 -1.21 -7.29 12.59
CA ASN A 209 -0.44 -7.82 13.72
C ASN A 209 0.71 -6.88 14.16
N PRO A 210 0.42 -5.61 14.54
CA PRO A 210 1.44 -4.58 14.72
C PRO A 210 2.32 -4.79 15.95
N ALA A 211 1.90 -5.63 16.90
CA ALA A 211 2.70 -5.97 18.08
C ALA A 211 3.70 -7.10 17.79
N GLN A 212 3.39 -7.99 16.85
CA GLN A 212 4.19 -9.17 16.49
C GLN A 212 5.13 -8.89 15.32
N ASN A 213 4.67 -8.11 14.34
CA ASN A 213 5.43 -7.76 13.13
C ASN A 213 6.33 -6.54 13.37
N ILE A 214 7.30 -6.72 14.26
CA ILE A 214 8.28 -5.70 14.65
C ILE A 214 9.69 -6.30 14.70
N SER A 215 10.68 -5.47 14.36
CA SER A 215 12.09 -5.74 14.62
C SER A 215 12.64 -4.66 15.52
N LYS A 216 13.10 -5.06 16.71
CA LYS A 216 13.66 -4.15 17.72
C LYS A 216 15.14 -3.94 17.42
N ALA A 217 15.59 -2.69 17.46
CA ALA A 217 16.96 -2.33 17.13
C ALA A 217 17.54 -1.37 18.18
N ILE A 218 18.86 -1.45 18.35
CA ILE A 218 19.62 -0.54 19.20
C ILE A 218 20.70 0.08 18.33
N TYR A 219 20.75 1.41 18.34
CA TYR A 219 21.87 2.17 17.80
C TYR A 219 22.77 2.57 18.94
N VAL A 220 24.06 2.24 18.82
CA VAL A 220 25.09 2.64 19.79
C VAL A 220 26.21 3.30 19.03
N GLU A 221 26.62 4.48 19.51
CA GLU A 221 27.81 5.16 19.02
C GLU A 221 28.60 5.64 20.24
N ARG A 222 29.92 5.46 20.19
CA ARG A 222 30.84 5.90 21.23
C ARG A 222 32.01 6.61 20.56
N ASN A 223 32.22 7.86 20.94
CA ASN A 223 33.30 8.70 20.44
C ASN A 223 34.29 9.02 21.56
N LYS A 224 35.57 8.74 21.35
CA LYS A 224 36.64 9.12 22.28
C LYS A 224 36.99 10.59 22.06
N LEU A 225 36.99 11.37 23.13
CA LEU A 225 37.20 12.82 23.04
C LEU A 225 38.68 13.21 23.04
N CYS A 226 39.43 12.66 23.99
CA CYS A 226 40.83 13.01 24.21
C CYS A 226 41.57 11.86 24.92
N ALA A 227 42.83 12.07 25.29
CA ALA A 227 43.61 11.11 26.08
C ALA A 227 42.93 10.84 27.44
N GLY A 228 43.08 9.61 27.95
CA GLY A 228 42.37 9.13 29.14
C GLY A 228 41.00 8.50 28.83
N GLU A 229 40.15 8.39 29.86
CA GLU A 229 38.84 7.74 29.80
C GLU A 229 37.68 8.73 29.57
N TRP A 230 37.82 9.64 28.60
CA TRP A 230 36.78 10.63 28.24
C TRP A 230 36.05 10.22 26.96
N TYR A 231 34.75 10.01 27.07
CA TYR A 231 33.92 9.54 25.96
C TYR A 231 32.59 10.27 25.90
N GLU A 232 32.02 10.26 24.71
CA GLU A 232 30.62 10.52 24.49
C GLU A 232 29.98 9.24 23.98
N SER A 233 28.80 8.92 24.51
CA SER A 233 28.05 7.75 24.09
C SER A 233 26.60 8.13 23.79
N THR A 234 26.06 7.62 22.69
CA THR A 234 24.61 7.51 22.48
C THR A 234 24.26 6.03 22.47
N ALA A 235 23.13 5.72 23.08
CA ALA A 235 22.43 4.48 22.85
C ALA A 235 20.95 4.84 22.66
N LYS A 236 20.37 4.37 21.56
CA LYS A 236 18.96 4.60 21.23
C LYS A 236 18.28 3.31 20.85
N TYR A 237 17.22 2.99 21.58
CA TYR A 237 16.32 1.91 21.23
C TYR A 237 15.22 2.43 20.30
N TYR A 238 15.01 1.74 19.18
CA TYR A 238 13.95 2.05 18.21
C TYR A 238 13.35 0.76 17.63
N VAL A 239 12.17 0.90 17.02
CA VAL A 239 11.43 -0.22 16.44
C VAL A 239 11.31 -0.01 14.92
N ASN A 240 11.61 -1.06 14.17
CA ASN A 240 11.29 -1.15 12.75
C ASN A 240 9.99 -1.95 12.62
N TYR A 241 8.93 -1.31 12.14
CA TYR A 241 7.68 -1.98 11.85
C TYR A 241 7.77 -2.77 10.54
N THR A 242 7.39 -4.04 10.58
CA THR A 242 7.37 -4.93 9.40
C THR A 242 5.96 -5.40 9.05
N TYR A 243 4.95 -4.87 9.75
CA TYR A 243 3.53 -5.12 9.45
C TYR A 243 3.16 -4.58 8.07
N SER A 244 2.04 -5.06 7.55
CA SER A 244 1.41 -4.49 6.35
C SER A 244 0.26 -3.59 6.73
N VAL A 245 0.14 -2.46 6.03
CA VAL A 245 -1.00 -1.55 6.13
C VAL A 245 -1.95 -1.88 4.98
N LEU A 246 -3.08 -2.51 5.31
CA LEU A 246 -4.02 -3.06 4.34
C LEU A 246 -5.42 -2.44 4.54
N PRO A 247 -6.22 -2.25 3.47
CA PRO A 247 -7.59 -1.79 3.59
C PRO A 247 -8.43 -2.75 4.45
N SER A 248 -9.09 -2.28 5.50
CA SER A 248 -10.07 -3.06 6.27
C SER A 248 -11.50 -2.77 5.86
N LYS A 249 -11.76 -1.56 5.37
CA LYS A 249 -13.09 -1.13 4.96
C LYS A 249 -13.00 -0.11 3.84
N GLU A 250 -13.85 -0.25 2.84
CA GLU A 250 -14.10 0.75 1.81
C GLU A 250 -15.58 1.12 1.85
N LYS A 251 -15.88 2.41 1.83
CA LYS A 251 -17.25 2.95 1.72
C LYS A 251 -17.32 3.79 0.46
N VAL A 252 -18.21 3.39 -0.45
CA VAL A 252 -18.48 4.12 -1.69
C VAL A 252 -19.86 4.76 -1.58
N THR A 253 -19.91 6.07 -1.69
CA THR A 253 -21.16 6.86 -1.73
C THR A 253 -21.28 7.51 -3.10
N GLU A 254 -22.32 7.18 -3.84
CA GLU A 254 -22.65 7.78 -5.13
C GLU A 254 -23.83 8.73 -4.97
N TYR A 255 -23.74 9.91 -5.58
CA TYR A 255 -24.74 10.97 -5.51
C TYR A 255 -25.41 11.12 -6.87
N VAL A 256 -26.70 10.81 -6.94
CA VAL A 256 -27.51 10.96 -8.16
C VAL A 256 -28.33 12.22 -8.04
N TYR A 257 -28.00 13.22 -8.85
CA TYR A 257 -28.65 14.53 -8.83
C TYR A 257 -29.92 14.56 -9.68
N ASN A 258 -31.00 15.11 -9.12
CA ASN A 258 -32.21 15.51 -9.82
C ASN A 258 -32.45 17.01 -9.54
N GLY A 259 -31.98 17.87 -10.45
CA GLY A 259 -31.88 19.30 -10.21
C GLY A 259 -30.89 19.63 -9.10
N SER A 260 -31.36 20.35 -8.06
CA SER A 260 -30.56 20.74 -6.89
C SER A 260 -30.53 19.69 -5.78
N SER A 261 -31.41 18.67 -5.84
CA SER A 261 -31.46 17.59 -4.85
C SER A 261 -30.66 16.37 -5.30
N SER A 262 -30.09 15.63 -4.37
CA SER A 262 -29.39 14.37 -4.65
C SER A 262 -29.94 13.22 -3.81
N THR A 263 -30.07 12.04 -4.42
CA THR A 263 -30.21 10.77 -3.69
C THR A 263 -28.85 10.09 -3.58
N THR A 264 -28.64 9.32 -2.50
CA THR A 264 -27.36 8.66 -2.22
C THR A 264 -27.51 7.14 -2.29
N ALA A 265 -26.62 6.48 -3.02
CA ALA A 265 -26.42 5.04 -2.95
C ALA A 265 -25.11 4.77 -2.19
N VAL A 266 -25.19 3.99 -1.10
CA VAL A 266 -24.02 3.64 -0.28
C VAL A 266 -23.75 2.15 -0.42
N ASN A 267 -22.52 1.81 -0.80
CA ASN A 267 -22.00 0.44 -0.76
C ASN A 267 -20.82 0.40 0.21
N THR A 268 -20.71 -0.69 0.98
CA THR A 268 -19.55 -0.93 1.85
C THR A 268 -18.90 -2.24 1.50
N THR A 269 -17.57 -2.27 1.54
CA THR A 269 -16.75 -3.48 1.40
C THR A 269 -15.88 -3.60 2.64
N GLU A 270 -15.89 -4.75 3.29
CA GLU A 270 -15.09 -5.06 4.48
C GLU A 270 -14.15 -6.22 4.17
N TYR A 271 -12.92 -6.11 4.65
CA TYR A 271 -11.84 -7.04 4.35
C TYR A 271 -11.28 -7.62 5.64
N SER A 272 -11.13 -8.95 5.67
CA SER A 272 -10.31 -9.63 6.67
C SER A 272 -9.14 -10.34 5.99
N TYR A 273 -8.06 -10.52 6.73
CA TYR A 273 -6.82 -11.07 6.19
C TYR A 273 -6.31 -12.21 7.06
N TYR A 274 -5.61 -13.14 6.43
CA TYR A 274 -4.74 -14.08 7.11
C TYR A 274 -3.43 -13.40 7.55
N GLU A 275 -2.68 -14.03 8.46
CA GLU A 275 -1.37 -13.53 8.93
C GLU A 275 -0.36 -13.35 7.79
N HIS A 276 -0.47 -14.18 6.74
CA HIS A 276 0.33 -14.08 5.51
C HIS A 276 -0.18 -13.01 4.53
N ARG A 277 -0.96 -12.03 5.00
CA ARG A 277 -1.35 -10.79 4.30
C ARG A 277 -2.26 -11.00 3.08
N LYS A 278 -2.84 -12.19 2.90
CA LYS A 278 -3.81 -12.45 1.82
C LYS A 278 -5.24 -12.27 2.33
N PRO A 279 -6.17 -11.80 1.48
CA PRO A 279 -7.58 -11.68 1.84
C PRO A 279 -8.13 -13.04 2.26
N LYS A 280 -8.72 -13.10 3.45
CA LYS A 280 -9.45 -14.25 3.99
C LYS A 280 -10.93 -14.17 3.62
N GLU A 281 -11.52 -13.01 3.86
CA GLU A 281 -12.92 -12.72 3.56
C GLU A 281 -13.05 -11.31 3.01
N ILE A 282 -13.93 -11.14 2.02
CA ILE A 282 -14.36 -9.85 1.50
C ILE A 282 -15.89 -9.82 1.54
N THR A 283 -16.46 -8.94 2.36
CA THR A 283 -17.91 -8.79 2.52
C THR A 283 -18.36 -7.45 1.97
N ARG A 284 -19.25 -7.47 0.98
CA ARG A 284 -19.80 -6.30 0.30
C ARG A 284 -21.29 -6.17 0.60
N ASN A 285 -21.69 -5.05 1.18
CA ASN A 285 -23.08 -4.67 1.35
C ASN A 285 -23.44 -3.66 0.28
N ASP A 286 -24.47 -3.95 -0.51
CA ASP A 286 -24.99 -3.01 -1.50
C ASP A 286 -26.08 -2.10 -0.92
N SER A 287 -26.37 -1.01 -1.64
CA SER A 287 -27.42 -0.06 -1.27
C SER A 287 -28.85 -0.63 -1.22
N LYS A 288 -29.06 -1.86 -1.70
CA LYS A 288 -30.34 -2.58 -1.66
C LYS A 288 -30.42 -3.56 -0.48
N GLY A 289 -29.40 -3.59 0.39
CA GLY A 289 -29.32 -4.48 1.54
C GLY A 289 -28.85 -5.89 1.21
N ASN A 290 -28.36 -6.16 -0.01
CA ASN A 290 -27.75 -7.45 -0.31
C ASN A 290 -26.35 -7.52 0.26
N ILE A 291 -26.01 -8.67 0.82
CA ILE A 291 -24.68 -8.99 1.34
C ILE A 291 -24.05 -10.01 0.42
N LEU A 292 -22.98 -9.62 -0.27
CA LEU A 292 -22.13 -10.51 -1.06
C LEU A 292 -20.85 -10.78 -0.30
N LYS A 293 -20.59 -12.02 0.07
CA LYS A 293 -19.36 -12.40 0.79
C LYS A 293 -18.52 -13.34 -0.06
N THR A 294 -17.22 -13.08 -0.15
CA THR A 294 -16.24 -13.98 -0.77
C THR A 294 -15.29 -14.50 0.31
N GLU A 295 -15.18 -15.81 0.45
CA GLU A 295 -14.19 -16.46 1.31
C GLU A 295 -13.10 -17.10 0.46
N TYR A 296 -11.86 -17.00 0.92
CA TYR A 296 -10.68 -17.58 0.27
C TYR A 296 -9.98 -18.57 1.18
N ARG A 297 -9.40 -19.60 0.58
CA ARG A 297 -8.42 -20.47 1.23
C ARG A 297 -7.19 -20.60 0.32
N TYR A 298 -6.02 -20.61 0.92
CA TYR A 298 -4.74 -20.71 0.22
C TYR A 298 -4.02 -22.00 0.55
N SER A 299 -2.98 -22.30 -0.24
CA SER A 299 -2.13 -23.48 -0.07
C SER A 299 -1.65 -23.68 1.37
N ILE A 300 -1.19 -22.62 2.04
CA ILE A 300 -0.66 -22.72 3.42
C ILE A 300 -1.74 -23.09 4.46
N ASP A 301 -2.99 -22.68 4.23
CA ASP A 301 -4.09 -22.90 5.18
C ASP A 301 -4.50 -24.38 5.28
N MET A 302 -4.18 -25.17 4.25
CA MET A 302 -4.45 -26.61 4.19
C MET A 302 -3.18 -27.45 4.20
N ALA A 303 -1.99 -26.86 4.38
CA ALA A 303 -0.73 -27.58 4.33
C ALA A 303 -0.63 -28.64 5.44
N SER A 304 -0.22 -29.85 5.08
CA SER A 304 -0.03 -30.94 6.02
C SER A 304 1.02 -31.91 5.47
N SER A 305 1.95 -32.34 6.32
CA SER A 305 2.99 -33.33 5.96
C SER A 305 2.42 -34.74 5.69
N GLY A 306 1.17 -35.01 6.08
CA GLY A 306 0.55 -36.32 5.98
C GLY A 306 -0.23 -36.58 4.69
N TYR A 307 -0.12 -35.75 3.65
CA TYR A 307 -0.85 -36.00 2.41
C TYR A 307 -0.20 -37.08 1.55
N SER A 308 -0.99 -38.04 1.09
CA SER A 308 -0.59 -39.09 0.14
C SER A 308 -1.15 -38.86 -1.27
N ASP A 309 -2.19 -38.04 -1.43
CA ASP A 309 -2.75 -37.72 -2.73
C ASP A 309 -1.93 -36.63 -3.46
N PRO A 310 -1.88 -36.62 -4.81
CA PRO A 310 -1.07 -35.67 -5.57
C PRO A 310 -1.41 -34.20 -5.30
N PHE A 311 -2.69 -33.87 -5.05
CA PHE A 311 -3.12 -32.50 -4.81
C PHE A 311 -2.64 -32.03 -3.43
N GLY A 312 -2.89 -32.81 -2.38
CA GLY A 312 -2.39 -32.52 -1.04
C GLY A 312 -0.85 -32.40 -0.97
N GLN A 313 -0.12 -33.26 -1.67
CA GLN A 313 1.35 -33.19 -1.76
C GLN A 313 1.83 -31.91 -2.46
N ALA A 314 1.15 -31.50 -3.55
CA ALA A 314 1.44 -30.25 -4.23
C ALA A 314 1.20 -29.04 -3.32
N ILE A 315 0.11 -29.04 -2.56
CA ILE A 315 -0.19 -27.98 -1.58
C ILE A 315 0.88 -27.89 -0.50
N ASN A 316 1.33 -29.03 0.05
CA ASN A 316 2.41 -29.05 1.03
C ASN A 316 3.73 -28.51 0.42
N THR A 317 4.05 -28.89 -0.82
CA THR A 317 5.25 -28.42 -1.52
C THR A 317 5.21 -26.90 -1.75
N LEU A 318 4.06 -26.36 -2.15
CA LEU A 318 3.87 -24.91 -2.34
C LEU A 318 4.03 -24.16 -1.02
N ALA A 319 3.41 -24.66 0.06
CA ALA A 319 3.50 -24.05 1.38
C ALA A 319 4.95 -24.05 1.92
N GLN A 320 5.69 -25.16 1.78
CA GLN A 320 7.10 -25.25 2.19
C GLN A 320 8.01 -24.28 1.44
N LYS A 321 7.65 -23.93 0.19
CA LYS A 321 8.35 -22.93 -0.63
C LYS A 321 7.85 -21.50 -0.41
N ASN A 322 6.94 -21.27 0.55
CA ASN A 322 6.27 -19.99 0.80
C ASN A 322 5.51 -19.45 -0.42
N ILE A 323 4.96 -20.34 -1.25
CA ILE A 323 4.17 -19.99 -2.42
C ILE A 323 2.68 -20.08 -2.06
N LEU A 324 2.06 -18.90 -1.98
CA LEU A 324 0.67 -18.73 -1.57
C LEU A 324 -0.22 -18.60 -2.80
N VAL A 325 -0.96 -19.67 -3.11
CA VAL A 325 -1.93 -19.72 -4.20
C VAL A 325 -3.32 -20.04 -3.67
N PRO A 326 -4.39 -19.47 -4.25
CA PRO A 326 -5.75 -19.82 -3.86
C PRO A 326 -6.03 -21.27 -4.24
N ILE A 327 -6.70 -22.01 -3.36
CA ILE A 327 -7.11 -23.40 -3.58
C ILE A 327 -8.62 -23.56 -3.52
N GLU A 328 -9.30 -22.63 -2.86
CA GLU A 328 -10.75 -22.59 -2.75
C GLU A 328 -11.22 -21.13 -2.67
N LYS A 329 -12.28 -20.81 -3.40
CA LYS A 329 -12.97 -19.53 -3.34
C LYS A 329 -14.47 -19.77 -3.30
N ILE A 330 -15.16 -19.17 -2.33
CA ILE A 330 -16.60 -19.38 -2.13
C ILE A 330 -17.30 -18.03 -2.10
N ASN A 331 -18.30 -17.85 -2.95
CA ASN A 331 -19.15 -16.66 -2.96
C ASN A 331 -20.49 -16.98 -2.29
N TYR A 332 -20.94 -16.09 -1.43
CA TYR A 332 -22.22 -16.13 -0.73
C TYR A 332 -23.05 -14.90 -1.10
N LYS A 333 -24.37 -15.08 -1.14
CA LYS A 333 -25.35 -13.99 -1.18
C LYS A 333 -26.32 -14.16 -0.02
N ASN A 334 -26.42 -13.15 0.84
CA ASN A 334 -27.28 -13.12 2.02
C ASN A 334 -27.12 -14.38 2.90
N GLY A 335 -25.87 -14.82 3.09
CA GLY A 335 -25.51 -15.99 3.90
C GLY A 335 -25.56 -17.33 3.15
N SER A 336 -26.23 -17.43 2.01
CA SER A 336 -26.29 -18.67 1.22
C SER A 336 -25.18 -18.74 0.18
N PRO A 337 -24.47 -19.86 0.02
CA PRO A 337 -23.49 -20.00 -1.05
C PRO A 337 -24.18 -19.90 -2.42
N ILE A 338 -23.55 -19.19 -3.36
CA ILE A 338 -24.04 -19.01 -4.73
C ILE A 338 -23.07 -19.56 -5.78
N SER A 339 -21.78 -19.65 -5.47
CA SER A 339 -20.78 -20.33 -6.29
C SER A 339 -19.59 -20.73 -5.43
N ALA A 340 -18.86 -21.75 -5.85
CA ALA A 340 -17.55 -22.06 -5.31
C ALA A 340 -16.63 -22.56 -6.42
N GLU A 341 -15.35 -22.27 -6.29
CA GLU A 341 -14.29 -22.62 -7.22
C GLU A 341 -13.18 -23.34 -6.45
N ILE A 342 -12.65 -24.44 -7.00
CA ILE A 342 -11.49 -25.15 -6.46
C ILE A 342 -10.40 -25.19 -7.53
N TYR A 343 -9.17 -24.92 -7.11
CA TYR A 343 -7.98 -24.95 -7.94
C TYR A 343 -7.07 -26.08 -7.46
N GLU A 344 -6.97 -27.14 -8.26
CA GLU A 344 -6.03 -28.22 -7.98
C GLU A 344 -4.66 -27.92 -8.56
N TYR A 345 -3.63 -28.32 -7.82
CA TYR A 345 -2.24 -28.16 -8.22
C TYR A 345 -1.55 -29.53 -8.31
N LYS A 346 -0.63 -29.67 -9.25
CA LYS A 346 0.29 -30.83 -9.33
C LYS A 346 1.68 -30.40 -9.79
N SER A 347 2.68 -31.20 -9.47
CA SER A 347 4.02 -31.05 -10.04
C SER A 347 4.07 -31.67 -11.44
N TYR A 348 4.77 -31.02 -12.37
CA TYR A 348 4.98 -31.53 -13.73
C TYR A 348 6.45 -31.88 -13.93
N ALA A 349 6.72 -33.03 -14.54
CA ALA A 349 8.09 -33.42 -14.90
C ALA A 349 8.68 -32.43 -15.92
N GLY A 350 9.96 -32.07 -15.74
CA GLY A 350 10.68 -31.16 -16.64
C GLY A 350 10.42 -29.67 -16.42
N LEU A 351 9.53 -29.30 -15.50
CA LEU A 351 9.44 -27.92 -15.00
C LEU A 351 10.34 -27.77 -13.76
N ASN A 352 11.30 -26.85 -13.82
CA ASN A 352 12.04 -26.40 -12.62
C ASN A 352 11.16 -25.53 -11.68
N ASN A 353 9.91 -25.28 -12.07
CA ASN A 353 8.97 -24.44 -11.36
C ASN A 353 8.24 -25.20 -10.24
N PRO A 354 7.69 -24.46 -9.24
CA PRO A 354 6.78 -25.04 -8.25
C PRO A 354 5.55 -25.70 -8.90
N ALA A 355 4.79 -26.47 -8.11
CA ALA A 355 3.55 -27.10 -8.57
C ALA A 355 2.65 -26.07 -9.28
N GLN A 356 2.08 -26.47 -10.42
CA GLN A 356 1.26 -25.62 -11.27
C GLN A 356 -0.20 -26.07 -11.18
N ILE A 357 -1.11 -25.18 -11.53
CA ILE A 357 -2.53 -25.50 -11.60
C ILE A 357 -2.74 -26.64 -12.62
N SER A 358 -3.53 -27.63 -12.23
CA SER A 358 -3.78 -28.85 -12.99
C SER A 358 -5.24 -28.95 -13.40
N LYS A 359 -6.15 -28.53 -12.52
CA LYS A 359 -7.58 -28.57 -12.76
C LYS A 359 -8.28 -27.40 -12.07
N GLU A 360 -9.32 -26.94 -12.72
CA GLU A 360 -10.26 -25.97 -12.18
C GLU A 360 -11.61 -26.63 -12.05
N PHE A 361 -12.25 -26.42 -10.91
CA PHE A 361 -13.58 -26.95 -10.66
C PHE A 361 -14.54 -25.86 -10.19
N GLN A 362 -15.82 -26.08 -10.46
CA GLN A 362 -16.90 -25.22 -10.00
C GLN A 362 -18.01 -26.04 -9.34
N TRP A 363 -18.59 -25.48 -8.28
CA TRP A 363 -19.73 -26.08 -7.61
C TRP A 363 -20.98 -26.11 -8.50
N ASN A 364 -21.51 -27.32 -8.71
CA ASN A 364 -22.78 -27.53 -9.35
C ASN A 364 -23.93 -27.33 -8.36
N LYS A 365 -24.44 -26.10 -8.34
CA LYS A 365 -25.55 -25.72 -7.46
C LYS A 365 -26.86 -26.47 -7.78
N PHE A 366 -27.02 -27.03 -8.98
CA PHE A 366 -28.23 -27.81 -9.30
C PHE A 366 -28.25 -29.15 -8.56
N LEU A 367 -27.08 -29.72 -8.26
CA LEU A 367 -26.98 -30.98 -7.53
C LEU A 367 -27.14 -30.83 -6.01
N SER A 368 -26.97 -29.61 -5.47
CA SER A 368 -27.15 -29.34 -4.03
C SER A 368 -27.33 -27.86 -3.77
N ALA A 369 -28.22 -27.52 -2.83
CA ALA A 369 -28.39 -26.14 -2.34
C ALA A 369 -27.26 -25.69 -1.38
N SER A 370 -26.46 -26.63 -0.86
CA SER A 370 -25.38 -26.38 0.09
C SER A 370 -24.02 -26.82 -0.46
N TYR A 371 -23.02 -25.96 -0.31
CA TYR A 371 -21.63 -26.25 -0.65
C TYR A 371 -20.88 -26.80 0.57
N GLN A 372 -20.17 -27.91 0.39
CA GLN A 372 -19.22 -28.42 1.39
C GLN A 372 -17.82 -27.95 1.02
N LYS A 373 -17.17 -27.27 1.97
CA LYS A 373 -15.80 -26.76 1.79
C LYS A 373 -14.81 -27.90 1.60
N LEU A 374 -13.72 -27.64 0.89
CA LEU A 374 -12.56 -28.51 0.81
C LEU A 374 -12.13 -28.95 2.23
N TYR A 375 -11.83 -30.23 2.43
CA TYR A 375 -11.50 -30.76 3.75
C TYR A 375 -10.45 -31.86 3.66
N LYS A 376 -9.76 -32.09 4.79
CA LYS A 376 -8.83 -33.21 4.92
C LYS A 376 -9.60 -34.46 5.36
N SER A 377 -9.49 -35.54 4.59
CA SER A 377 -10.02 -36.86 4.93
C SER A 377 -8.87 -37.85 5.05
N GLY A 378 -8.48 -38.21 6.27
CA GLY A 378 -7.29 -39.01 6.52
C GLY A 378 -6.02 -38.36 5.97
N THR A 379 -5.36 -39.02 5.02
CA THR A 379 -4.16 -38.53 4.31
C THR A 379 -4.50 -37.88 2.97
N THR A 380 -5.77 -37.52 2.72
CA THR A 380 -6.20 -36.96 1.43
C THR A 380 -6.84 -35.58 1.56
N LEU A 381 -6.62 -34.73 0.56
CA LEU A 381 -7.34 -33.47 0.39
C LEU A 381 -8.57 -33.69 -0.50
N THR A 382 -9.76 -33.60 0.10
CA THR A 382 -11.02 -34.06 -0.48
C THR A 382 -11.94 -32.89 -0.83
N LYS A 383 -12.57 -33.00 -2.01
CA LYS A 383 -13.59 -32.09 -2.54
C LYS A 383 -14.98 -32.68 -2.32
N ALA A 384 -16.00 -31.84 -2.29
CA ALA A 384 -17.38 -32.29 -2.29
C ALA A 384 -17.75 -33.00 -3.61
N GLY A 385 -18.70 -33.94 -3.56
CA GLY A 385 -19.13 -34.70 -4.75
C GLY A 385 -19.95 -33.90 -5.77
N ASN A 386 -20.39 -32.69 -5.41
CA ASN A 386 -21.23 -31.81 -6.24
C ASN A 386 -20.40 -30.72 -6.95
N ILE A 387 -19.14 -31.01 -7.27
CA ILE A 387 -18.22 -30.08 -7.91
C ILE A 387 -17.81 -30.67 -9.27
N ASP A 388 -17.97 -29.88 -10.32
CA ASP A 388 -17.67 -30.27 -11.70
C ASP A 388 -16.33 -29.70 -12.16
N GLU A 389 -15.54 -30.53 -12.85
CA GLU A 389 -14.30 -30.12 -13.52
C GLU A 389 -14.65 -29.21 -14.70
N LEU A 390 -14.20 -27.95 -14.69
CA LEU A 390 -14.38 -26.99 -15.77
C LEU A 390 -13.26 -27.11 -16.80
N ALA A 391 -12.04 -27.19 -16.30
CA ALA A 391 -10.84 -27.21 -17.12
C ALA A 391 -9.79 -28.12 -16.50
N ARG A 392 -9.01 -28.75 -17.37
CA ARG A 392 -7.83 -29.52 -17.02
C ARG A 392 -6.67 -29.09 -17.90
N ILE A 393 -5.53 -28.87 -17.28
CA ILE A 393 -4.29 -28.55 -17.97
C ILE A 393 -3.43 -29.80 -17.97
N GLU A 394 -3.13 -30.30 -19.16
CA GLU A 394 -2.38 -31.56 -19.32
C GLU A 394 -0.87 -31.32 -19.40
N SER A 395 -0.46 -30.20 -19.99
CA SER A 395 0.94 -29.88 -20.19
C SER A 395 1.25 -28.37 -20.10
N TYR A 396 2.51 -28.10 -19.78
CA TYR A 396 3.10 -26.77 -19.75
C TYR A 396 4.39 -26.76 -20.56
N ASN A 397 4.70 -25.63 -21.19
CA ASN A 397 6.03 -25.41 -21.74
C ASN A 397 7.05 -25.10 -20.63
N LYS A 398 8.35 -25.11 -20.98
CA LYS A 398 9.47 -24.83 -20.04
C LYS A 398 9.40 -23.48 -19.31
N TYR A 399 8.54 -22.56 -19.73
CA TYR A 399 8.33 -21.24 -19.11
C TYR A 399 7.11 -21.23 -18.17
N GLY A 400 6.44 -22.36 -17.96
CA GLY A 400 5.25 -22.44 -17.11
C GLY A 400 4.00 -21.86 -17.77
N LYS A 401 3.93 -21.76 -19.10
CA LYS A 401 2.67 -21.47 -19.80
C LYS A 401 1.96 -22.77 -20.18
N PRO A 402 0.64 -22.89 -19.92
CA PRO A 402 -0.15 -24.02 -20.40
C PRO A 402 -0.01 -24.20 -21.91
N THR A 403 0.18 -25.44 -22.36
CA THR A 403 0.26 -25.80 -23.79
C THR A 403 -0.91 -26.63 -24.25
N GLU A 404 -1.58 -27.31 -23.33
CA GLU A 404 -2.75 -28.14 -23.63
C GLU A 404 -3.77 -27.98 -22.49
N ILE A 405 -4.95 -27.47 -22.86
CA ILE A 405 -6.06 -27.22 -21.94
C ILE A 405 -7.29 -27.93 -22.49
N LEU A 406 -7.87 -28.82 -21.70
CA LEU A 406 -9.11 -29.51 -21.96
C LEU A 406 -10.22 -28.83 -21.17
N PHE A 407 -11.22 -28.30 -21.86
CA PHE A 407 -12.44 -27.79 -21.24
C PHE A 407 -13.49 -28.88 -21.25
N LYS A 408 -14.16 -29.10 -20.12
CA LYS A 408 -15.32 -29.99 -20.08
C LYS A 408 -16.50 -29.19 -20.64
N GLN A 409 -17.15 -29.71 -21.69
CA GLN A 409 -18.39 -29.10 -22.19
C GLN A 409 -19.42 -29.14 -21.06
N ALA A 410 -20.11 -28.01 -20.84
CA ALA A 410 -21.29 -27.98 -20.00
C ALA A 410 -22.39 -28.72 -20.77
N ASP A 411 -22.79 -29.89 -20.27
CA ASP A 411 -24.02 -30.57 -20.70
C ASP A 411 -25.25 -29.85 -20.12
#